data_AF-L1JTP9-F1
#
_entry.id   AF-L1JTP9-F1
#
_cell.length_a   1.000
_cell.length_b   1.000
_cell.length_c   1.000
_cell.angle_alpha   90.00
_cell.angle_beta   90.00
_cell.angle_gamma   90.00
#
_symmetry.space_group_name_H-M   'P 1'
#
loop_
_entity.id
_entity.type
_entity.pdbx_description
1 polymer ?
#
loop_
_entity_poly.entity_id
_entity_poly.type
_entity_poly.pdbx_seq_one_letter_code
_entity_poly.pdbx_strand_id
1 'polypeptide(L)'
;MADTLGMRSESIAATSVNAPPFFDNAYSLAVVYGGLGSVIGHEITHGFDVNGAKYDEDANRKNWWTDVVKQLFDNKTECLRKLYANFEIAGSKVDGQLTLGENMADHGGLKVSLDAFLESVKEAPPCSCDVESLIRVFFISYAQLWCTKSHPGQAKVNAITDKHAPLPFRANGAVSQNSKFAEVFRCKQGAAMNPIHKCSVWRDSQTEVLAQDGM
;
A
#
# COMPACT_ATOMS: atom_id res chain seq x y z
N MET A 1 23.37 31.92 13.62
CA MET A 1 22.16 32.00 12.78
C MET A 1 21.63 30.58 12.69
N ALA A 2 20.42 30.33 13.17
CA ALA A 2 19.85 29.00 13.23
C ALA A 2 19.50 28.52 11.82
N ASP A 3 20.19 27.49 11.33
CA ASP A 3 19.71 26.70 10.21
C ASP A 3 18.46 25.95 10.67
N THR A 4 17.29 26.52 10.36
CA THR A 4 16.03 25.77 10.40
C THR A 4 16.07 24.74 9.28
N LEU A 5 16.41 23.50 9.64
CA LEU A 5 16.05 22.31 8.88
C LEU A 5 14.51 22.27 8.76
N GLY A 6 13.97 22.95 7.76
CA GLY A 6 12.57 22.81 7.36
C GLY A 6 12.34 21.43 6.74
N MET A 7 11.19 20.82 7.05
CA MET A 7 10.75 19.62 6.31
C MET A 7 10.52 20.00 4.84
N ARG A 8 10.74 19.03 3.94
CA ARG A 8 10.51 19.19 2.49
C ARG A 8 9.45 18.20 2.03
N SER A 9 8.53 18.64 1.18
CA SER A 9 7.53 17.82 0.49
C SER A 9 8.16 17.16 -0.75
N GLU A 10 9.11 16.25 -0.56
CA GLU A 10 9.81 15.55 -1.64
C GLU A 10 9.72 14.03 -1.44
N SER A 11 9.24 13.29 -2.44
CA SER A 11 9.32 11.81 -2.47
C SER A 11 10.55 11.40 -3.28
N ILE A 12 11.51 10.74 -2.64
CA ILE A 12 12.77 10.31 -3.27
C ILE A 12 12.86 8.78 -3.23
N ALA A 13 12.66 8.13 -4.39
CA ALA A 13 12.98 6.73 -4.55
C ALA A 13 14.51 6.56 -4.70
N ALA A 14 15.14 5.79 -3.82
CA ALA A 14 16.60 5.58 -3.85
C ALA A 14 17.06 4.91 -5.17
N THR A 15 18.24 5.26 -5.68
CA THR A 15 18.77 4.71 -6.95
C THR A 15 18.85 3.18 -7.00
N SER A 16 18.88 2.50 -5.85
CA SER A 16 18.84 1.03 -5.74
C SER A 16 17.52 0.39 -6.16
N VAL A 17 16.42 1.15 -6.28
CA VAL A 17 15.14 0.62 -6.78
C VAL A 17 15.04 0.62 -8.32
N ASN A 18 16.03 1.17 -9.03
CA ASN A 18 16.11 1.12 -10.50
C ASN A 18 16.86 -0.13 -11.01
N ALA A 19 16.94 -1.18 -10.19
CA ALA A 19 17.60 -2.44 -10.51
C ALA A 19 16.71 -3.62 -10.12
N PRO A 20 16.98 -4.84 -10.63
CA PRO A 20 16.26 -6.04 -10.22
C PRO A 20 16.28 -6.24 -8.70
N PRO A 21 15.18 -6.70 -8.06
CA PRO A 21 13.91 -7.16 -8.67
C PRO A 21 12.89 -6.05 -8.94
N PHE A 22 13.22 -4.78 -8.68
CA PHE A 22 12.27 -3.66 -8.75
C PHE A 22 12.07 -3.16 -10.19
N PHE A 23 13.13 -3.09 -10.99
CA PHE A 23 13.08 -2.58 -12.36
C PHE A 23 14.13 -3.24 -13.28
N ASP A 24 13.70 -3.55 -14.50
CA ASP A 24 14.53 -3.92 -15.64
C ASP A 24 13.76 -3.52 -16.92
N ASN A 25 14.45 -3.01 -17.94
CA ASN A 25 13.82 -2.61 -19.20
C ASN A 25 13.14 -3.78 -19.93
N ALA A 26 13.53 -5.02 -19.63
CA ALA A 26 12.92 -6.23 -20.18
C ALA A 26 11.66 -6.69 -19.41
N TYR A 27 11.35 -6.09 -18.27
CA TYR A 27 10.17 -6.48 -17.48
C TYR A 27 8.87 -6.03 -18.14
N SER A 28 7.84 -6.86 -18.00
CA SER A 28 6.48 -6.44 -18.39
C SER A 28 6.01 -5.32 -17.48
N LEU A 29 5.10 -4.47 -17.99
CA LEU A 29 4.52 -3.38 -17.20
C LEU A 29 3.88 -3.91 -15.91
N ALA A 30 3.24 -5.08 -15.94
CA ALA A 30 2.69 -5.70 -14.73
C ALA A 30 3.74 -5.90 -13.63
N VAL A 31 4.97 -6.32 -13.97
CA VAL A 31 6.07 -6.45 -13.02
C VAL A 31 6.58 -5.09 -12.56
N VAL A 32 6.74 -4.14 -13.48
CA VAL A 32 7.23 -2.79 -13.12
C VAL A 32 6.26 -2.08 -12.17
N TYR A 33 4.96 -2.10 -12.45
CA TYR A 33 3.95 -1.51 -11.58
C TYR A 33 3.80 -2.31 -10.28
N GLY A 34 3.80 -3.64 -10.33
CA GLY A 34 3.71 -4.49 -9.12
C GLY A 34 4.88 -4.24 -8.16
N GLY A 35 6.09 -4.11 -8.71
CA GLY A 35 7.32 -3.80 -7.99
C GLY A 35 7.51 -2.31 -7.73
N LEU A 36 8.29 -1.66 -8.60
CA LEU A 36 8.67 -0.25 -8.47
C LEU A 36 7.47 0.69 -8.35
N GLY A 37 6.40 0.48 -9.13
CA GLY A 37 5.21 1.33 -9.06
C GLY A 37 4.58 1.35 -7.67
N SER A 38 4.52 0.18 -7.00
CA SER A 38 4.01 0.08 -5.62
C SER A 38 4.92 0.79 -4.61
N VAL A 39 6.24 0.79 -4.83
CA VAL A 39 7.20 1.54 -4.01
C VAL A 39 7.03 3.05 -4.21
N ILE A 40 6.91 3.52 -5.46
CA ILE A 40 6.66 4.94 -5.74
C ILE A 40 5.34 5.37 -5.10
N GLY A 41 4.28 4.59 -5.25
CA GLY A 41 3.00 4.86 -4.61
C GLY A 41 3.07 4.87 -3.09
N HIS A 42 3.93 4.04 -2.49
CA HIS A 42 4.19 4.02 -1.04
C HIS A 42 4.79 5.35 -0.58
N GLU A 43 5.84 5.83 -1.25
CA GLU A 43 6.47 7.12 -0.92
C GLU A 43 5.55 8.33 -1.15
N ILE A 44 4.68 8.27 -2.17
CA ILE A 44 3.65 9.31 -2.37
C ILE A 44 2.63 9.27 -1.22
N THR A 45 2.23 8.07 -0.79
CA THR A 45 1.23 7.91 0.27
C THR A 45 1.74 8.40 1.63
N HIS A 46 3.05 8.38 1.88
CA HIS A 46 3.63 8.98 3.10
C HIS A 46 3.28 10.46 3.27
N GLY A 47 3.13 11.23 2.18
CA GLY A 47 2.65 12.62 2.24
C GLY A 47 1.23 12.75 2.82
N PHE A 48 0.48 11.66 2.87
CA PHE A 48 -0.91 11.62 3.31
C PHE A 48 -1.17 10.62 4.45
N ASP A 49 -0.13 10.00 5.03
CA ASP A 49 -0.29 9.08 6.15
C ASP A 49 -0.58 9.82 7.48
N VAL A 50 -0.71 9.10 8.60
CA VAL A 50 -0.98 9.71 9.93
C VAL A 50 0.06 10.75 10.36
N ASN A 51 1.25 10.77 9.77
CA ASN A 51 2.29 11.77 10.00
C ASN A 51 2.28 12.83 8.90
N GLY A 52 2.26 12.42 7.63
CA GLY A 52 2.26 13.32 6.47
C GLY A 52 1.06 14.24 6.41
N ALA A 53 -0.14 13.73 6.71
CA ALA A 53 -1.39 14.50 6.69
C ALA A 53 -1.43 15.66 7.71
N LYS A 54 -0.43 15.78 8.60
CA LYS A 54 -0.27 16.91 9.52
C LYS A 54 0.46 18.11 8.88
N TYR A 55 0.94 17.95 7.66
CA TYR A 55 1.72 18.94 6.92
C TYR A 55 0.97 19.35 5.67
N ASP A 56 0.92 20.65 5.39
CA ASP A 56 0.35 21.20 4.15
C ASP A 56 1.35 21.09 2.98
N GLU A 57 0.98 21.60 1.81
CA GLU A 57 1.77 21.54 0.58
C GLU A 57 3.18 22.12 0.72
N ASP A 58 3.33 23.13 1.59
CA ASP A 58 4.57 23.83 1.88
C ASP A 58 5.35 23.18 3.06
N ALA A 59 4.95 21.98 3.48
CA ALA A 59 5.50 21.24 4.61
C ALA A 59 5.33 21.93 5.98
N ASN A 60 4.37 22.85 6.13
CA ASN A 60 4.07 23.47 7.41
C ASN A 60 3.15 22.57 8.23
N ARG A 61 3.47 22.41 9.53
CA ARG A 61 2.61 21.65 10.44
C ARG A 61 1.31 22.38 10.70
N LYS A 62 0.25 22.03 9.97
CA LYS A 62 -1.03 22.74 9.97
C LYS A 62 -2.15 21.74 9.70
N ASN A 63 -3.26 21.87 10.43
CA ASN A 63 -4.48 21.18 10.02
C ASN A 63 -5.07 21.89 8.80
N TRP A 64 -5.00 21.23 7.65
CA TRP A 64 -5.58 21.68 6.38
C TRP A 64 -6.88 20.93 6.04
N TRP A 65 -7.38 20.10 6.96
CA TRP A 65 -8.59 19.31 6.82
C TRP A 65 -9.73 19.96 7.59
N THR A 66 -10.96 19.84 7.09
CA THR A 66 -12.13 20.12 7.91
C THR A 66 -12.29 19.04 8.98
N ASP A 67 -12.97 19.37 10.08
CA ASP A 67 -13.16 18.43 11.20
C ASP A 67 -13.85 17.12 10.76
N VAL A 68 -14.80 17.23 9.83
CA VAL A 68 -15.51 16.07 9.26
C VAL A 68 -14.56 15.15 8.51
N VAL A 69 -13.70 15.70 7.63
CA VAL A 69 -12.76 14.89 6.85
C VAL A 69 -11.71 14.28 7.78
N LYS A 70 -11.25 15.03 8.79
CA LYS A 70 -10.31 14.52 9.80
C LYS A 70 -10.90 13.34 10.58
N GLN A 71 -12.17 13.43 10.99
CA GLN A 71 -12.85 12.34 11.69
C GLN A 71 -13.01 11.10 10.81
N LEU A 72 -13.35 11.28 9.52
CA LEU A 72 -13.44 10.17 8.56
C LEU A 72 -12.09 9.49 8.35
N PHE A 73 -11.00 10.26 8.28
CA PHE A 73 -9.64 9.75 8.20
C PHE A 73 -9.27 8.93 9.44
N ASP A 74 -9.52 9.47 10.63
CA ASP A 74 -9.25 8.76 11.89
C ASP A 74 -10.03 7.44 11.98
N ASN A 75 -11.30 7.45 11.59
CA ASN A 75 -12.12 6.23 11.55
C ASN A 75 -11.60 5.18 10.56
N LYS A 76 -11.14 5.61 9.38
CA LYS A 76 -10.60 4.72 8.35
C LYS A 76 -9.25 4.14 8.73
N THR A 77 -8.37 4.96 9.31
CA THR A 77 -7.04 4.54 9.77
C THR A 77 -7.13 3.59 10.98
N GLU A 78 -8.12 3.77 11.84
CA GLU A 78 -8.41 2.86 12.95
C GLU A 78 -8.70 1.42 12.47
N CYS A 79 -9.30 1.25 11.28
CA CYS A 79 -9.49 -0.07 10.68
C CYS A 79 -8.14 -0.76 10.46
N LEU A 80 -7.17 -0.07 9.84
CA LEU A 80 -5.84 -0.61 9.58
C LEU A 80 -5.08 -0.87 10.88
N ARG A 81 -5.17 0.03 11.85
CA ARG A 81 -4.56 -0.17 13.17
C ARG A 81 -5.04 -1.48 13.81
N LYS A 82 -6.35 -1.73 13.79
CA LYS A 82 -6.95 -2.97 14.31
C LYS A 82 -6.58 -4.21 13.49
N LEU A 83 -6.56 -4.09 12.16
CA LEU A 83 -6.16 -5.18 11.27
C LEU A 83 -4.77 -5.69 11.64
N TYR A 84 -3.78 -4.79 11.72
CA TYR A 84 -2.40 -5.18 11.99
C TYR A 84 -2.17 -5.62 13.44
N ALA A 85 -2.90 -5.05 14.41
CA ALA A 85 -2.84 -5.49 15.81
C ALA A 85 -3.26 -6.97 16.02
N ASN A 86 -3.98 -7.57 15.06
CA ASN A 86 -4.37 -8.97 15.12
C ASN A 86 -3.27 -9.93 14.64
N PHE A 87 -2.24 -9.43 13.94
CA PHE A 87 -1.15 -10.26 13.45
C PHE A 87 -0.15 -10.62 14.54
N GLU A 88 0.48 -11.78 14.38
CA GLU A 88 1.44 -12.33 15.33
C GLU A 88 2.59 -13.02 14.61
N ILE A 89 3.82 -12.77 15.05
CA ILE A 89 5.01 -13.45 14.56
C ILE A 89 5.95 -13.77 15.71
N ALA A 90 6.54 -14.97 15.71
CA ALA A 90 7.47 -15.43 16.75
C ALA A 90 6.94 -15.24 18.20
N GLY A 91 5.63 -15.42 18.40
CA GLY A 91 4.97 -15.27 19.71
C GLY A 91 4.83 -13.80 20.16
N SER A 92 4.85 -12.84 19.25
CA SER A 92 4.67 -11.41 19.54
C SER A 92 3.67 -10.79 18.60
N LYS A 93 2.71 -10.04 19.18
CA LYS A 93 1.73 -9.26 18.41
C LYS A 93 2.43 -8.11 17.72
N VAL A 94 1.98 -7.81 16.50
CA VAL A 94 2.39 -6.60 15.79
C VAL A 94 1.73 -5.39 16.47
N ASP A 95 2.51 -4.35 16.73
CA ASP A 95 1.93 -3.08 17.19
C ASP A 95 1.32 -2.32 16.01
N GLY A 96 -0.01 -2.41 15.88
CA GLY A 96 -0.76 -1.76 14.82
C GLY A 96 -0.73 -0.22 14.87
N GLN A 97 -0.42 0.38 16.03
CA GLN A 97 -0.27 1.83 16.16
C GLN A 97 1.13 2.28 15.73
N LEU A 98 2.16 1.56 16.16
CA LEU A 98 3.54 1.81 15.75
C LEU A 98 3.69 1.70 14.23
N THR A 99 3.06 0.69 13.63
CA THR A 99 3.19 0.39 12.21
C THR A 99 2.23 1.14 11.29
N LEU A 100 1.34 1.97 11.86
CA LEU A 100 0.20 2.53 11.13
C LEU A 100 0.58 3.35 9.90
N GLY A 101 1.60 4.21 9.99
CA GLY A 101 2.04 5.04 8.86
C GLY A 101 2.52 4.20 7.68
N GLU A 102 3.40 3.24 7.93
CA GLU A 102 3.94 2.32 6.93
C GLU A 102 2.84 1.42 6.34
N ASN A 103 1.92 0.92 7.17
CA ASN A 103 0.79 0.12 6.70
C ASN A 103 -0.14 0.93 5.80
N MET A 104 -0.39 2.21 6.12
CA MET A 104 -1.15 3.08 5.23
C MET A 104 -0.44 3.28 3.90
N ALA A 105 0.87 3.48 3.93
CA ALA A 105 1.69 3.65 2.73
C ALA A 105 1.72 2.40 1.86
N ASP A 106 1.80 1.19 2.43
CA ASP A 106 1.70 -0.07 1.69
C ASP A 106 0.34 -0.24 1.00
N HIS A 107 -0.76 0.06 1.71
CA HIS A 107 -2.11 -0.08 1.17
C HIS A 107 -2.40 0.95 0.09
N GLY A 108 -2.00 2.21 0.31
CA GLY A 108 -2.13 3.28 -0.67
C GLY A 108 -1.25 3.06 -1.90
N GLY A 109 0.01 2.69 -1.70
CA GLY A 109 0.96 2.46 -2.78
C GLY A 109 0.58 1.31 -3.69
N LEU A 110 0.20 0.16 -3.12
CA LEU A 110 -0.31 -0.98 -3.88
C LEU A 110 -1.52 -0.58 -4.73
N LYS A 111 -2.42 0.22 -4.16
CA LYS A 111 -3.66 0.64 -4.80
C LYS A 111 -3.44 1.63 -5.94
N VAL A 112 -2.70 2.72 -5.68
CA VAL A 112 -2.38 3.73 -6.69
C VAL A 112 -1.61 3.10 -7.84
N SER A 113 -0.67 2.19 -7.54
CA SER A 113 0.08 1.49 -8.58
C SER A 113 -0.81 0.56 -9.42
N LEU A 114 -1.75 -0.16 -8.79
CA LEU A 114 -2.70 -0.99 -9.51
C LEU A 114 -3.61 -0.15 -10.42
N ASP A 115 -4.12 0.98 -9.93
CA ASP A 115 -4.95 1.89 -10.72
C ASP A 115 -4.19 2.43 -11.94
N ALA A 116 -2.94 2.87 -11.75
CA ALA A 116 -2.06 3.33 -12.83
C ALA A 116 -1.73 2.20 -13.83
N PHE A 117 -1.49 0.98 -13.34
CA PHE A 117 -1.30 -0.19 -14.20
C PHE A 117 -2.53 -0.47 -15.06
N LEU A 118 -3.72 -0.49 -14.46
CA LEU A 118 -4.96 -0.73 -15.18
C LEU A 118 -5.24 0.35 -16.23
N GLU A 119 -4.91 1.61 -15.94
CA GLU A 119 -5.01 2.69 -16.92
C GLU A 119 -4.03 2.50 -18.09
N SER A 120 -2.78 2.16 -17.81
CA SER A 120 -1.79 1.88 -18.86
C SER A 120 -2.21 0.72 -19.79
N VAL A 121 -2.89 -0.29 -19.25
CA VAL A 121 -3.45 -1.41 -20.03
C VAL A 121 -4.63 -0.96 -20.89
N LYS A 122 -5.44 0.02 -20.46
CA LYS A 122 -6.51 0.58 -21.31
C LYS A 122 -5.93 1.38 -22.47
N GLU A 123 -4.91 2.18 -22.21
CA GLU A 123 -4.24 3.01 -23.24
C GLU A 123 -3.48 2.16 -24.26
N ALA A 124 -2.85 1.08 -23.80
CA ALA A 124 -2.11 0.14 -24.64
C ALA A 124 -2.48 -1.32 -24.31
N PRO A 125 -3.60 -1.83 -24.82
CA PRO A 125 -4.04 -3.19 -24.56
C PRO A 125 -3.01 -4.24 -25.00
N PRO A 126 -2.77 -5.28 -24.19
CA PRO A 126 -1.83 -6.34 -24.54
C PRO A 126 -2.28 -7.12 -25.77
N CYS A 127 -1.39 -7.33 -26.74
CA CYS A 127 -1.71 -8.03 -27.98
C CYS A 127 -1.97 -9.54 -27.80
N SER A 128 -1.48 -10.16 -26.71
CA SER A 128 -1.43 -11.62 -26.58
C SER A 128 -1.69 -12.18 -25.18
N CYS A 129 -1.88 -11.33 -24.16
CA CYS A 129 -2.08 -11.77 -22.79
C CYS A 129 -3.41 -11.22 -22.27
N ASP A 130 -4.19 -12.04 -21.58
CA ASP A 130 -5.41 -11.56 -20.94
C ASP A 130 -5.07 -10.65 -19.75
N VAL A 131 -5.92 -9.64 -19.52
CA VAL A 131 -5.71 -8.62 -18.47
C VAL A 131 -5.72 -9.25 -17.08
N GLU A 132 -6.53 -10.28 -16.83
CA GLU A 132 -6.62 -10.97 -15.54
C GLU A 132 -5.28 -11.62 -15.17
N SER A 133 -4.61 -12.26 -16.14
CA SER A 133 -3.27 -12.83 -16.00
C SER A 133 -2.22 -11.77 -15.73
N LEU A 134 -2.28 -10.61 -16.37
CA LEU A 134 -1.37 -9.51 -16.06
C LEU A 134 -1.57 -8.95 -14.65
N ILE A 135 -2.83 -8.83 -14.19
CA ILE A 135 -3.12 -8.42 -12.81
C ILE A 135 -2.58 -9.46 -11.80
N ARG A 136 -2.64 -10.76 -12.11
CA ARG A 136 -1.98 -11.78 -11.27
C ARG A 136 -0.48 -11.56 -11.21
N VAL A 137 0.17 -11.30 -12.35
CA VAL A 137 1.61 -11.00 -12.41
C VAL A 137 1.95 -9.76 -11.58
N PHE A 138 1.11 -8.72 -11.63
CA PHE A 138 1.25 -7.52 -10.80
C PHE A 138 1.30 -7.88 -9.30
N PHE A 139 0.32 -8.65 -8.81
CA PHE A 139 0.28 -9.02 -7.39
C PHE A 139 1.40 -9.98 -7.00
N ILE A 140 1.82 -10.89 -7.88
CA ILE A 140 2.97 -11.77 -7.65
C ILE A 140 4.26 -10.94 -7.53
N SER A 141 4.45 -9.96 -8.42
CA SER A 141 5.61 -9.06 -8.39
C SER A 141 5.63 -8.22 -7.11
N TYR A 142 4.49 -7.67 -6.70
CA TYR A 142 4.36 -6.98 -5.40
C TYR A 142 4.73 -7.90 -4.23
N ALA A 143 4.21 -9.14 -4.20
CA ALA A 143 4.48 -10.08 -3.13
C ALA A 143 5.98 -10.46 -3.03
N GLN A 144 6.67 -10.54 -4.17
CA GLN A 144 8.09 -10.89 -4.24
C GLN A 144 9.01 -9.84 -3.59
N LEU A 145 8.59 -8.57 -3.52
CA LEU A 145 9.32 -7.52 -2.79
C LEU A 145 9.53 -7.88 -1.31
N TRP A 146 8.61 -8.65 -0.74
CA TRP A 146 8.53 -8.95 0.68
C TRP A 146 9.08 -10.33 1.02
N CYS A 147 9.61 -11.07 0.05
CA CYS A 147 10.22 -12.37 0.28
C CYS A 147 11.44 -12.24 1.21
N THR A 148 11.35 -12.85 2.39
CA THR A 148 12.39 -12.80 3.40
C THR A 148 12.44 -14.08 4.22
N LYS A 149 13.53 -14.27 4.95
CA LYS A 149 13.62 -15.23 6.05
C LYS A 149 14.34 -14.55 7.21
N SER A 150 13.71 -14.55 8.38
CA SER A 150 14.27 -13.95 9.60
C SER A 150 14.43 -15.00 10.69
N HIS A 151 15.50 -14.86 11.49
CA HIS A 151 15.64 -15.65 12.71
C HIS A 151 14.49 -15.30 13.69
N PRO A 152 13.88 -16.26 14.40
CA PRO A 152 12.73 -15.99 15.28
C PRO A 152 13.00 -14.91 16.33
N GLY A 153 14.20 -14.89 16.91
CA GLY A 153 14.62 -13.84 17.85
C GLY A 153 14.61 -12.45 17.22
N GLN A 154 15.09 -12.31 15.98
CA GLN A 154 15.06 -11.03 15.26
C GLN A 154 13.63 -10.65 14.86
N ALA A 155 12.84 -11.61 14.39
CA ALA A 155 11.44 -11.37 14.04
C ALA A 155 10.63 -10.86 15.25
N LYS A 156 10.89 -11.41 16.43
CA LYS A 156 10.31 -10.95 17.70
C LYS A 156 10.72 -9.53 18.05
N VAL A 157 12.02 -9.20 17.95
CA VAL A 157 12.51 -7.84 18.20
C VAL A 157 11.86 -6.85 17.23
N ASN A 158 11.90 -7.14 15.92
CA ASN A 158 11.34 -6.26 14.89
C ASN A 158 9.83 -6.02 15.09
N ALA A 159 9.06 -7.05 15.46
CA ALA A 159 7.63 -6.90 15.71
C ALA A 159 7.29 -5.87 16.80
N ILE A 160 8.24 -5.55 17.69
CA ILE A 160 8.06 -4.64 18.82
C ILE A 160 8.74 -3.28 18.56
N THR A 161 9.82 -3.23 17.78
CA THR A 161 10.66 -2.02 17.64
C THR A 161 10.63 -1.38 16.26
N ASP A 162 10.30 -2.12 15.20
CA ASP A 162 10.31 -1.60 13.83
C ASP A 162 8.99 -0.87 13.52
N LYS A 163 9.10 0.28 12.85
CA LYS A 163 7.94 1.02 12.34
C LYS A 163 7.28 0.31 11.16
N HIS A 164 7.98 -0.59 10.48
CA HIS A 164 7.39 -1.40 9.43
C HIS A 164 6.81 -2.68 10.03
N ALA A 165 5.62 -3.06 9.59
CA ALA A 165 5.09 -4.38 9.92
C ALA A 165 6.04 -5.48 9.42
N PRO A 166 6.08 -6.66 10.07
CA PRO A 166 6.82 -7.80 9.58
C PRO A 166 6.49 -8.08 8.10
N LEU A 167 7.51 -8.34 7.29
CA LEU A 167 7.40 -8.37 5.82
C LEU A 167 6.26 -9.26 5.28
N PRO A 168 5.96 -10.47 5.84
CA PRO A 168 4.80 -11.25 5.38
C PRO A 168 3.46 -10.54 5.55
N PHE A 169 3.33 -9.68 6.56
CA PHE A 169 2.13 -8.88 6.82
C PHE A 169 2.08 -7.58 6.02
N ARG A 170 3.21 -7.08 5.53
CA ARG A 170 3.22 -6.02 4.50
C ARG A 170 2.59 -6.54 3.21
N ALA A 171 3.03 -7.71 2.75
CA ALA A 171 2.44 -8.40 1.60
C ALA A 171 0.96 -8.74 1.82
N ASN A 172 0.66 -9.62 2.78
CA ASN A 172 -0.68 -10.18 2.93
C ASN A 172 -1.67 -9.17 3.51
N GLY A 173 -1.21 -8.25 4.36
CA GLY A 173 -2.04 -7.20 4.95
C GLY A 173 -2.59 -6.29 3.86
N ALA A 174 -1.76 -5.76 2.96
CA ALA A 174 -2.22 -4.93 1.85
C ALA A 174 -3.06 -5.72 0.83
N VAL A 175 -2.56 -6.87 0.40
CA VAL A 175 -3.21 -7.68 -0.64
C VAL A 175 -4.58 -8.21 -0.22
N SER A 176 -4.76 -8.65 1.03
CA SER A 176 -6.05 -9.15 1.53
C SER A 176 -7.14 -8.08 1.54
N GLN A 177 -6.79 -6.79 1.65
CA GLN A 177 -7.75 -5.68 1.62
C GLN A 177 -8.06 -5.21 0.20
N ASN A 178 -7.39 -5.75 -0.82
CA ASN A 178 -7.64 -5.41 -2.21
C ASN A 178 -8.71 -6.34 -2.82
N SER A 179 -9.81 -5.79 -3.33
CA SER A 179 -10.89 -6.59 -3.92
C SER A 179 -10.52 -7.18 -5.28
N LYS A 180 -9.71 -6.46 -6.08
CA LYS A 180 -9.26 -6.94 -7.39
C LYS A 180 -8.33 -8.15 -7.25
N PHE A 181 -7.50 -8.20 -6.20
CA PHE A 181 -6.74 -9.41 -5.86
C PHE A 181 -7.68 -10.61 -5.66
N ALA A 182 -8.68 -10.46 -4.79
CA ALA A 182 -9.60 -11.54 -4.47
C ALA A 182 -10.38 -12.03 -5.70
N GLU A 183 -10.72 -11.12 -6.62
CA GLU A 183 -11.36 -11.42 -7.90
C GLU A 183 -10.45 -12.28 -8.80
N VAL A 184 -9.24 -11.81 -9.13
CA VAL A 184 -8.37 -12.50 -10.10
C VAL A 184 -7.76 -13.79 -9.56
N PHE A 185 -7.61 -13.92 -8.23
CA PHE A 185 -7.21 -15.17 -7.57
C PHE A 185 -8.41 -16.01 -7.12
N ARG A 186 -9.64 -15.57 -7.40
CA ARG A 186 -10.88 -16.29 -7.09
C ARG A 186 -10.98 -16.71 -5.62
N CYS A 187 -10.54 -15.82 -4.72
CA CYS A 187 -10.59 -16.05 -3.28
C CYS A 187 -12.04 -16.01 -2.79
N LYS A 188 -12.49 -17.09 -2.15
CA LYS A 188 -13.84 -17.17 -1.55
C LYS A 188 -14.02 -16.07 -0.50
N GLN A 189 -15.20 -15.47 -0.45
CA GLN A 189 -15.55 -14.48 0.57
C GLN A 189 -15.39 -15.10 1.98
N GLY A 190 -14.76 -14.37 2.89
CA GLY A 190 -14.45 -14.83 4.25
C GLY A 190 -13.15 -15.63 4.36
N ALA A 191 -12.48 -15.98 3.26
CA ALA A 191 -11.14 -16.54 3.31
C ALA A 191 -10.14 -15.51 3.86
N ALA A 192 -8.99 -15.97 4.38
CA ALA A 192 -7.96 -15.09 4.95
C ALA A 192 -7.51 -13.97 3.99
N MET A 193 -7.44 -14.26 2.69
CA MET A 193 -7.07 -13.29 1.65
C MET A 193 -8.27 -12.59 1.00
N ASN A 194 -9.49 -12.83 1.47
CA ASN A 194 -10.70 -12.10 1.07
C ASN A 194 -11.67 -11.94 2.26
N PRO A 195 -11.27 -11.19 3.30
CA PRO A 195 -12.12 -10.94 4.46
C PRO A 195 -13.38 -10.17 4.03
N ILE A 196 -14.48 -10.39 4.75
CA ILE A 196 -15.77 -9.72 4.50
C ILE A 196 -15.63 -8.20 4.67
N HIS A 197 -14.95 -7.79 5.74
CA HIS A 197 -14.70 -6.38 6.02
C HIS A 197 -13.29 -6.02 5.56
N LYS A 198 -13.21 -5.13 4.57
CA LYS A 198 -11.96 -4.60 4.05
C LYS A 198 -11.70 -3.19 4.57
N CYS A 199 -10.47 -2.92 5.00
CA CYS A 199 -10.02 -1.57 5.35
C CYS A 199 -9.63 -0.80 4.10
N SER A 200 -10.13 0.42 3.95
CA SER A 200 -9.84 1.29 2.82
C SER A 200 -9.81 2.73 3.28
N VAL A 201 -8.63 3.35 3.25
CA VAL A 201 -8.46 4.78 3.56
C VAL A 201 -8.78 5.59 2.30
N TRP A 202 -7.99 5.39 1.27
CA TRP A 202 -8.09 6.05 -0.04
C TRP A 202 -9.19 5.40 -0.89
N ARG A 203 -9.96 6.20 -1.64
CA ARG A 203 -11.15 5.79 -2.40
C ARG A 203 -10.85 4.67 -3.41
N ASP A 204 -11.71 3.66 -3.52
CA ASP A 204 -11.64 2.65 -4.60
C ASP A 204 -12.03 3.31 -5.93
N SER A 205 -11.15 3.26 -6.93
CA SER A 205 -11.36 3.84 -8.27
C SER A 205 -12.56 3.25 -9.03
N GLN A 206 -13.05 2.08 -8.58
CA GLN A 206 -14.08 1.29 -9.27
C GLN A 206 -15.51 1.53 -8.74
N THR A 207 -15.71 2.31 -7.68
CA THR A 207 -17.06 2.55 -7.12
C THR A 207 -17.87 3.64 -7.82
N GLU A 208 -17.30 4.39 -8.76
CA GLU A 208 -17.99 5.52 -9.42
C GLU A 208 -18.44 5.28 -10.87
N VAL A 209 -18.07 4.17 -11.52
CA VAL A 209 -18.62 3.85 -12.86
C VAL A 209 -20.08 3.37 -12.80
N LEU A 210 -20.60 3.04 -11.61
CA LEU A 210 -21.99 2.60 -11.43
C LEU A 210 -22.88 3.61 -10.68
N ALA A 211 -22.35 4.79 -10.33
CA ALA A 211 -23.10 5.84 -9.65
C ALA A 211 -23.41 7.06 -10.54
N GLN A 212 -22.98 7.05 -11.82
CA GLN A 212 -23.22 8.13 -12.78
C GLN A 212 -24.28 7.82 -13.85
N ASP A 213 -24.81 6.59 -13.92
CA ASP A 213 -25.97 6.23 -14.78
C ASP A 213 -27.31 6.23 -14.01
N GLY A 214 -27.38 7.01 -12.94
CA GLY A 214 -28.51 7.05 -12.01
C GLY A 214 -29.07 8.44 -11.75
N MET A 215 -29.26 9.25 -12.80
CA MET A 215 -30.24 10.35 -12.88
C MET A 215 -30.65 10.57 -14.33
#